data_AF-A0A6A6EIZ8-F1
#
_entry.id   AF-A0A6A6EIZ8-F1
#
_cell.length_a   1.000
_cell.length_b   1.000
_cell.length_c   1.000
_cell.angle_alpha   90.00
_cell.angle_beta   90.00
_cell.angle_gamma   90.00
#
_symmetry.space_group_name_H-M   'P 1'
#
loop_
_entity.id
_entity.type
_entity.pdbx_description
1 polymer ?
#
loop_
_entity_poly.entity_id
_entity_poly.type
_entity_poly.pdbx_seq_one_letter_code
_entity_poly.pdbx_strand_id
1 'polypeptide(L)'
;MGYVGYLTLLNGSPFDWTLSGQHAYQMDTWSWPTIGAGKAAKVKVEFGTKGHTSDDAGEAYYKIGGTSNTFNIHARKPSDYRLTINMDGMSTKTSPKGSAIDLGFRKDAAVNWIMSTDEAGQFWSNSGTTTDWMQQSMGSLGNRTLKQICMPGSHDAGMSTFRPGTIGAHFANTQAQYFDMYQQLMVGSRYFDLRPVISNGQWVSGHYSEVGDVWLGGNGQAIADIVKQINQFTSQYKELIIINLSHTLDTDNDYKELSQDQWNKLFDTLKGINSRFTITNPGKTDFSNKVLGDFITDRSSVFIFAQLPGGISLGDYANQGFFNQDNFPIYDSYSNSNKAADMQRDQLQKLKDNRNLVADAGKRKDKFHILSWTLTQQPEDVLNFDKAIMNLGVSVFDDLISNAYNSFTPESFPNVLYVDSIGIRDKPVIFPFEKPASVAQNLDISALAMAVNNGMAGRNGYITRK
;
A
#
# COMPACT_ATOMS: atom_id res chain seq x y z
N MET A 1 3.72 -23.41 25.98
CA MET A 1 2.99 -22.43 25.16
C MET A 1 3.26 -22.83 23.74
N GLY A 2 2.23 -23.06 22.92
CA GLY A 2 2.38 -23.55 21.56
C GLY A 2 3.09 -22.55 20.65
N TYR A 3 3.36 -22.95 19.40
CA TYR A 3 3.92 -22.05 18.40
C TYR A 3 2.79 -21.36 17.65
N VAL A 4 2.46 -20.13 18.09
CA VAL A 4 1.28 -19.37 17.66
C VAL A 4 1.59 -18.50 16.44
N GLY A 5 0.65 -18.43 15.51
CA GLY A 5 0.62 -17.51 14.37
C GLY A 5 -0.81 -17.35 13.85
N TYR A 6 -0.98 -16.66 12.74
CA TYR A 6 -2.31 -16.40 12.17
C TYR A 6 -2.32 -16.61 10.64
N LEU A 7 -3.48 -17.01 10.11
CA LEU A 7 -3.81 -16.88 8.69
C LEU A 7 -4.95 -15.90 8.52
N THR A 8 -4.75 -14.83 7.77
CA THR A 8 -5.85 -13.97 7.33
C THR A 8 -6.40 -14.50 6.01
N LEU A 9 -7.68 -14.87 6.00
CA LEU A 9 -8.45 -15.21 4.80
C LEU A 9 -9.24 -13.97 4.38
N LEU A 10 -8.90 -13.35 3.24
CA LEU A 10 -9.63 -12.20 2.68
C LEU A 10 -10.42 -12.63 1.46
N ASN A 11 -11.76 -12.63 1.60
CA ASN A 11 -12.71 -12.95 0.55
C ASN A 11 -13.23 -11.69 -0.16
N GLY A 12 -12.59 -11.31 -1.26
CA GLY A 12 -13.03 -10.29 -2.19
C GLY A 12 -13.99 -10.78 -3.28
N SER A 13 -14.53 -12.00 -3.17
CA SER A 13 -15.48 -12.60 -4.11
C SER A 13 -16.94 -12.41 -3.66
N PRO A 14 -17.92 -12.43 -4.59
CA PRO A 14 -19.34 -12.25 -4.24
C PRO A 14 -19.96 -13.50 -3.61
N PHE A 15 -19.14 -14.50 -3.30
CA PHE A 15 -19.55 -15.80 -2.82
C PHE A 15 -19.02 -16.02 -1.41
N ASP A 16 -19.83 -16.63 -0.54
CA ASP A 16 -19.35 -17.07 0.76
C ASP A 16 -18.35 -18.23 0.58
N TRP A 17 -17.30 -18.25 1.40
CA TRP A 17 -16.42 -19.41 1.54
C TRP A 17 -16.93 -20.23 2.71
N THR A 18 -17.75 -21.23 2.41
CA THR A 18 -18.35 -22.10 3.41
C THR A 18 -17.37 -23.18 3.82
N LEU A 19 -17.09 -23.29 5.12
CA LEU A 19 -16.32 -24.40 5.66
C LEU A 19 -17.09 -25.71 5.45
N SER A 20 -16.50 -26.66 4.74
CA SER A 20 -17.09 -27.99 4.52
C SER A 20 -16.53 -29.09 5.41
N GLY A 21 -15.40 -28.84 6.06
CA GLY A 21 -14.76 -29.78 6.97
C GLY A 21 -13.45 -29.24 7.51
N GLN A 22 -13.03 -29.73 8.66
CA GLN A 22 -11.71 -29.45 9.23
C GLN A 22 -11.26 -30.64 10.07
N HIS A 23 -9.95 -30.86 10.11
CA HIS A 23 -9.31 -31.88 10.92
C HIS A 23 -8.05 -31.28 11.54
N ALA A 24 -7.74 -31.63 12.79
CA ALA A 24 -6.44 -31.35 13.38
C ALA A 24 -5.89 -32.56 14.13
N TYR A 25 -4.57 -32.69 14.10
CA TYR A 25 -3.81 -33.68 14.85
C TYR A 25 -2.63 -32.95 15.49
N GLN A 26 -2.56 -33.01 16.82
CA GLN A 26 -1.54 -32.36 17.66
C GLN A 26 -1.41 -30.82 17.50
N MET A 27 -2.45 -30.16 16.99
CA MET A 27 -2.57 -28.69 17.02
C MET A 27 -3.23 -28.25 18.34
N ASP A 28 -2.64 -27.27 19.02
CA ASP A 28 -3.23 -26.65 20.23
C ASP A 28 -4.42 -25.74 19.88
N THR A 29 -4.45 -25.15 18.67
CA THR A 29 -5.59 -24.39 18.15
C THR A 29 -5.76 -24.63 16.65
N TRP A 30 -6.95 -25.13 16.26
CA TRP A 30 -7.37 -25.29 14.87
C TRP A 30 -8.90 -25.22 14.76
N SER A 31 -9.43 -24.02 14.57
CA SER A 31 -10.87 -23.80 14.42
C SER A 31 -11.12 -22.73 13.36
N TRP A 32 -11.82 -23.12 12.31
CA TRP A 32 -11.99 -22.32 11.11
C TRP A 32 -13.42 -21.81 10.95
N PRO A 33 -13.62 -20.55 10.54
CA PRO A 33 -14.96 -20.00 10.27
C PRO A 33 -15.33 -20.09 8.78
N THR A 34 -16.63 -20.04 8.49
CA THR A 34 -17.12 -19.62 7.16
C THR A 34 -16.82 -18.15 6.95
N ILE A 35 -16.32 -17.78 5.77
CA ILE A 35 -15.97 -16.39 5.44
C ILE A 35 -17.02 -15.81 4.51
N GLY A 36 -17.76 -14.81 5.00
CA GLY A 36 -18.77 -14.13 4.18
C GLY A 36 -18.18 -13.42 2.96
N ALA A 37 -18.98 -13.27 1.91
CA ALA A 37 -18.64 -12.49 0.73
C ALA A 37 -18.20 -11.06 1.11
N GLY A 38 -17.07 -10.60 0.58
CA GLY A 38 -16.55 -9.26 0.85
C GLY A 38 -15.98 -9.08 2.27
N LYS A 39 -15.67 -10.16 3.01
CA LYS A 39 -15.13 -10.10 4.37
C LYS A 39 -13.75 -10.74 4.49
N ALA A 40 -13.05 -10.38 5.55
CA ALA A 40 -11.79 -10.99 5.97
C ALA A 40 -11.92 -11.60 7.36
N ALA A 41 -11.20 -12.71 7.62
CA ALA A 41 -11.08 -13.29 8.95
C ALA A 41 -9.61 -13.62 9.25
N LYS A 42 -9.11 -13.11 10.38
CA LYS A 42 -7.80 -13.47 10.95
C LYS A 42 -8.00 -14.67 11.87
N VAL A 43 -7.53 -15.84 11.44
CA VAL A 43 -7.72 -17.11 12.14
C VAL A 43 -6.45 -17.47 12.89
N LYS A 44 -6.56 -17.74 14.20
CA LYS A 44 -5.44 -18.19 15.03
C LYS A 44 -5.08 -19.64 14.69
N VAL A 45 -3.78 -19.90 14.53
CA VAL A 45 -3.21 -21.24 14.36
C VAL A 45 -2.17 -21.45 15.46
N GLU A 46 -2.26 -22.54 16.20
CA GLU A 46 -1.27 -22.89 17.22
C GLU A 46 -0.85 -24.35 17.08
N PHE A 47 0.43 -24.55 16.76
CA PHE A 47 1.04 -25.88 16.73
C PHE A 47 1.41 -26.31 18.14
N GLY A 48 1.28 -27.61 18.41
CA GLY A 48 1.76 -28.20 19.65
C GLY A 48 3.28 -28.09 19.77
N THR A 49 3.78 -27.91 20.99
CA THR A 49 5.24 -27.87 21.27
C THR A 49 5.71 -29.01 22.15
N LYS A 50 4.87 -30.03 22.38
CA LYS A 50 5.16 -31.17 23.26
C LYS A 50 4.92 -32.47 22.50
N GLY A 51 5.74 -33.48 22.79
CA GLY A 51 5.69 -34.78 22.11
C GLY A 51 6.41 -34.78 20.76
N HIS A 52 6.11 -35.76 19.92
CA HIS A 52 6.52 -35.76 18.52
C HIS A 52 5.69 -34.70 17.80
N THR A 53 6.35 -33.61 17.38
CA THR A 53 5.69 -32.45 16.73
C THR A 53 5.95 -32.41 15.22
N SER A 54 6.72 -33.36 14.69
CA SER A 54 7.06 -33.46 13.27
C SER A 54 5.87 -33.89 12.40
N ASP A 55 4.85 -34.48 13.01
CA ASP A 55 3.61 -34.95 12.39
C ASP A 55 2.40 -34.06 12.72
N ASP A 56 2.59 -32.92 13.40
CA ASP A 56 1.53 -31.93 13.63
C ASP A 56 0.90 -31.51 12.30
N ALA A 57 -0.42 -31.64 12.24
CA ALA A 57 -1.17 -31.44 11.00
C ALA A 57 -2.54 -30.82 11.26
N GLY A 58 -2.86 -29.77 10.50
CA GLY A 58 -4.20 -29.20 10.42
C GLY A 58 -4.68 -29.14 8.98
N GLU A 59 -5.97 -29.36 8.75
CA GLU A 59 -6.63 -29.21 7.46
C GLU A 59 -7.96 -28.48 7.61
N ALA A 60 -8.25 -27.56 6.70
CA ALA A 60 -9.55 -26.90 6.60
C ALA A 60 -9.98 -26.82 5.13
N TYR A 61 -11.21 -27.21 4.84
CA TYR A 61 -11.73 -27.37 3.49
C TYR A 61 -12.86 -26.37 3.23
N TYR A 62 -12.75 -25.61 2.13
CA TYR A 62 -13.70 -24.57 1.77
C TYR A 62 -14.39 -24.85 0.45
N LYS A 63 -15.72 -24.67 0.43
CA LYS A 63 -16.53 -24.58 -0.78
C LYS A 63 -16.85 -23.11 -1.06
N ILE A 64 -16.75 -22.69 -2.32
CA ILE A 64 -17.17 -21.35 -2.74
C ILE A 64 -18.64 -21.42 -3.16
N GLY A 65 -19.50 -20.78 -2.35
CA GLY A 65 -20.95 -20.79 -2.53
C GLY A 65 -21.39 -20.39 -3.93
N GLY A 66 -22.41 -21.07 -4.46
CA GLY A 66 -22.91 -20.81 -5.82
C GLY A 66 -21.98 -21.29 -6.96
N THR A 67 -20.89 -21.99 -6.66
CA THR A 67 -19.96 -22.55 -7.65
C THR A 67 -19.58 -24.00 -7.33
N SER A 68 -18.89 -24.67 -8.25
CA SER A 68 -18.25 -25.97 -7.99
C SER A 68 -16.83 -25.83 -7.41
N ASN A 69 -16.34 -24.61 -7.18
CA ASN A 69 -14.96 -24.35 -6.80
C ASN A 69 -14.71 -24.68 -5.33
N THR A 70 -13.56 -25.28 -5.06
CA THR A 70 -13.09 -25.56 -3.70
C THR A 70 -11.60 -25.27 -3.59
N PHE A 71 -11.18 -24.93 -2.37
CA PHE A 71 -9.76 -24.87 -1.98
C PHE A 71 -9.63 -25.36 -0.54
N ASN A 72 -8.42 -25.68 -0.11
CA ASN A 72 -8.18 -26.13 1.26
C ASN A 72 -6.89 -25.53 1.82
N ILE A 73 -6.78 -25.53 3.14
CA ILE A 73 -5.67 -24.98 3.91
C ILE A 73 -5.03 -26.11 4.68
N HIS A 74 -3.73 -26.28 4.53
CA HIS A 74 -2.96 -27.26 5.27
C HIS A 74 -1.97 -26.54 6.21
N ALA A 75 -1.97 -26.93 7.48
CA ALA A 75 -0.87 -26.66 8.40
C ALA A 75 -0.02 -27.92 8.55
N ARG A 76 1.29 -27.81 8.36
CA ARG A 76 2.25 -28.92 8.49
C ARG A 76 3.56 -28.44 9.07
N LYS A 77 4.36 -29.37 9.60
CA LYS A 77 5.73 -29.12 10.07
C LYS A 77 6.74 -30.16 9.53
N PRO A 78 7.05 -30.15 8.22
CA PRO A 78 8.12 -31.01 7.65
C PRO A 78 9.49 -30.79 8.32
N SER A 79 10.14 -29.68 7.99
CA SER A 79 11.35 -29.10 8.55
C SER A 79 11.06 -27.84 9.38
N ASP A 80 10.01 -27.08 9.05
CA ASP A 80 9.54 -25.91 9.79
C ASP A 80 8.02 -25.74 9.65
N TYR A 81 7.42 -24.89 10.49
CA TYR A 81 5.99 -24.60 10.48
C TYR A 81 5.59 -23.90 9.18
N ARG A 82 4.53 -24.39 8.56
CA ARG A 82 4.00 -23.80 7.32
C ARG A 82 2.49 -23.89 7.23
N LEU A 83 1.93 -22.90 6.56
CA LEU A 83 0.57 -22.86 6.08
C LEU A 83 0.58 -22.87 4.55
N THR A 84 -0.20 -23.75 3.96
CA THR A 84 -0.27 -23.93 2.50
C THR A 84 -1.72 -23.86 2.04
N ILE A 85 -1.97 -23.17 0.93
CA ILE A 85 -3.26 -23.19 0.24
C ILE A 85 -3.19 -24.16 -0.92
N ASN A 86 -4.03 -25.20 -0.95
CA ASN A 86 -4.13 -26.08 -2.11
C ASN A 86 -5.37 -25.75 -2.95
N MET A 87 -5.14 -25.66 -4.26
CA MET A 87 -6.11 -25.23 -5.26
C MET A 87 -6.60 -26.41 -6.11
N ASP A 88 -6.87 -27.56 -5.49
CA ASP A 88 -7.24 -28.80 -6.22
C ASP A 88 -8.61 -28.71 -6.91
N GLY A 89 -9.50 -27.84 -6.40
CA GLY A 89 -10.87 -27.69 -6.89
C GLY A 89 -11.12 -26.43 -7.72
N MET A 90 -10.09 -25.60 -7.96
CA MET A 90 -10.26 -24.33 -8.67
C MET A 90 -8.95 -23.77 -9.22
N SER A 91 -9.02 -22.74 -10.06
CA SER A 91 -7.87 -21.95 -10.48
C SER A 91 -8.14 -20.47 -10.28
N THR A 92 -7.09 -19.69 -10.06
CA THR A 92 -7.11 -18.23 -10.18
C THR A 92 -6.28 -17.83 -11.40
N LYS A 93 -6.34 -16.55 -11.80
CA LYS A 93 -5.46 -16.01 -12.85
C LYS A 93 -3.98 -16.17 -12.52
N THR A 94 -3.65 -16.18 -11.23
CA THR A 94 -2.28 -16.23 -10.72
C THR A 94 -1.87 -17.61 -10.22
N SER A 95 -2.79 -18.59 -10.19
CA SER A 95 -2.48 -19.96 -9.75
C SER A 95 -3.34 -21.00 -10.47
N PRO A 96 -2.73 -21.92 -11.24
CA PRO A 96 -3.46 -22.99 -11.90
C PRO A 96 -4.05 -23.98 -10.89
N LYS A 97 -5.05 -24.74 -11.34
CA LYS A 97 -5.64 -25.83 -10.57
C LYS A 97 -4.58 -26.87 -10.20
N GLY A 98 -4.62 -27.36 -8.96
CA GLY A 98 -3.63 -28.27 -8.38
C GLY A 98 -2.38 -27.58 -7.83
N SER A 99 -2.35 -26.23 -7.79
CA SER A 99 -1.26 -25.50 -7.13
C SER A 99 -1.30 -25.69 -5.61
N ALA A 100 -0.13 -25.82 -5.00
CA ALA A 100 0.09 -25.74 -3.56
C ALA A 100 0.90 -24.48 -3.25
N ILE A 101 0.24 -23.44 -2.72
CA ILE A 101 0.83 -22.14 -2.44
C ILE A 101 1.35 -22.14 -1.01
N ASP A 102 2.68 -22.12 -0.83
CA ASP A 102 3.30 -21.97 0.48
C ASP A 102 3.25 -20.51 0.93
N LEU A 103 2.53 -20.26 2.03
CA LEU A 103 2.45 -18.95 2.66
C LEU A 103 3.54 -18.75 3.73
N GLY A 104 4.23 -19.83 4.10
CA GLY A 104 5.09 -19.91 5.27
C GLY A 104 4.29 -19.91 6.57
N PHE A 105 4.97 -19.56 7.66
CA PHE A 105 4.35 -19.30 8.95
C PHE A 105 5.08 -18.15 9.64
N ARG A 106 4.33 -17.28 10.31
CA ARG A 106 4.89 -16.14 11.04
C ARG A 106 4.47 -16.25 12.49
N LYS A 107 5.45 -16.35 13.39
CA LYS A 107 5.18 -16.40 14.83
C LYS A 107 4.59 -15.07 15.29
N ASP A 108 3.49 -15.13 16.04
CA ASP A 108 2.79 -13.97 16.61
C ASP A 108 2.28 -12.94 15.57
N ALA A 109 2.26 -13.29 14.28
CA ALA A 109 1.82 -12.43 13.17
C ALA A 109 1.08 -13.25 12.10
N ALA A 110 0.45 -12.58 11.13
CA ALA A 110 -0.33 -13.22 10.09
C ALA A 110 0.46 -13.48 8.80
N VAL A 111 0.24 -14.64 8.20
CA VAL A 111 0.36 -14.80 6.74
C VAL A 111 -1.02 -14.59 6.12
N ASN A 112 -1.10 -14.27 4.83
CA ASN A 112 -2.35 -13.86 4.20
C ASN A 112 -2.67 -14.69 2.96
N TRP A 113 -3.92 -15.10 2.83
CA TRP A 113 -4.51 -15.57 1.57
C TRP A 113 -5.58 -14.57 1.14
N ILE A 114 -5.30 -13.86 0.05
CA ILE A 114 -6.17 -12.82 -0.49
C ILE A 114 -6.69 -13.34 -1.82
N MET A 115 -8.00 -13.51 -1.94
CA MET A 115 -8.64 -13.91 -3.19
C MET A 115 -9.85 -13.03 -3.50
N SER A 116 -9.98 -12.59 -4.74
CA SER A 116 -11.08 -11.74 -5.20
C SER A 116 -11.57 -12.16 -6.59
N THR A 117 -12.71 -11.62 -7.01
CA THR A 117 -13.29 -11.88 -8.33
C THR A 117 -13.51 -10.55 -9.05
N ASP A 118 -12.95 -10.41 -10.24
CA ASP A 118 -13.14 -9.19 -11.05
C ASP A 118 -14.55 -9.11 -11.68
N GLU A 119 -14.83 -8.02 -12.39
CA GLU A 119 -16.15 -7.80 -13.01
C GLU A 119 -16.49 -8.80 -14.13
N ALA A 120 -15.49 -9.53 -14.65
CA ALA A 120 -15.68 -10.59 -15.63
C ALA A 120 -15.91 -11.97 -14.98
N GLY A 121 -15.88 -12.06 -13.64
CA GLY A 121 -16.04 -13.31 -12.91
C GLY A 121 -14.75 -14.12 -12.76
N GLN A 122 -13.59 -13.57 -13.15
CA GLN A 122 -12.31 -14.26 -13.03
C GLN A 122 -11.77 -14.14 -11.60
N PHE A 123 -11.33 -15.27 -11.02
CA PHE A 123 -10.71 -15.29 -9.70
C PHE A 123 -9.24 -14.87 -9.76
N TRP A 124 -8.80 -14.12 -8.74
CA TRP A 124 -7.44 -13.62 -8.56
C TRP A 124 -6.95 -13.94 -7.16
N SER A 125 -5.65 -14.24 -7.00
CA SER A 125 -5.02 -14.42 -5.68
C SER A 125 -3.67 -13.73 -5.55
N ASN A 126 -3.19 -13.54 -4.31
CA ASN A 126 -1.89 -12.93 -3.99
C ASN A 126 -0.66 -13.80 -4.26
N SER A 127 -0.84 -14.96 -4.88
CA SER A 127 0.23 -15.94 -5.19
C SER A 127 0.99 -15.67 -6.49
N GLY A 128 0.59 -14.67 -7.29
CA GLY A 128 1.26 -14.32 -8.55
C GLY A 128 1.91 -12.95 -8.53
N THR A 129 2.49 -12.56 -9.66
CA THR A 129 3.11 -11.25 -9.84
C THR A 129 2.04 -10.17 -10.02
N THR A 130 2.10 -9.14 -9.18
CA THR A 130 1.20 -7.96 -9.21
C THR A 130 1.95 -6.68 -9.59
N THR A 131 3.13 -6.82 -10.20
CA THR A 131 3.99 -5.69 -10.59
C THR A 131 3.33 -4.75 -11.58
N ASP A 132 2.46 -5.21 -12.48
CA ASP A 132 1.71 -4.45 -13.48
C ASP A 132 0.19 -4.59 -13.28
N TRP A 133 -0.25 -4.57 -12.01
CA TRP A 133 -1.62 -4.86 -11.64
C TRP A 133 -2.67 -3.95 -12.32
N MET A 134 -2.34 -2.69 -12.67
CA MET A 134 -3.29 -1.83 -13.38
C MET A 134 -3.54 -2.34 -14.80
N GLN A 135 -2.47 -2.65 -15.55
CA GLN A 135 -2.54 -3.25 -16.88
C GLN A 135 -3.28 -4.58 -16.88
N GLN A 136 -2.93 -5.48 -15.95
CA GLN A 136 -3.59 -6.78 -15.85
C GLN A 136 -5.11 -6.65 -15.54
N SER A 137 -5.54 -5.51 -14.99
CA SER A 137 -6.91 -5.22 -14.56
C SER A 137 -7.65 -4.21 -15.46
N MET A 138 -7.10 -3.87 -16.64
CA MET A 138 -7.69 -2.84 -17.53
C MET A 138 -9.15 -3.11 -17.93
N GLY A 139 -9.55 -4.39 -17.99
CA GLY A 139 -10.95 -4.76 -18.26
C GLY A 139 -11.95 -4.25 -17.23
N SER A 140 -11.53 -4.09 -15.96
CA SER A 140 -12.37 -3.52 -14.88
C SER A 140 -12.01 -2.05 -14.59
N LEU A 141 -10.74 -1.67 -14.72
CA LEU A 141 -10.27 -0.35 -14.28
C LEU A 141 -10.29 0.72 -15.38
N GLY A 142 -10.19 0.35 -16.66
CA GLY A 142 -9.93 1.30 -17.74
C GLY A 142 -10.95 2.44 -17.83
N ASN A 143 -12.22 2.17 -17.55
CA ASN A 143 -13.32 3.14 -17.60
C ASN A 143 -13.64 3.80 -16.24
N ARG A 144 -12.91 3.45 -15.17
CA ARG A 144 -13.08 4.05 -13.85
C ARG A 144 -12.29 5.32 -13.75
N THR A 145 -12.84 6.33 -13.08
CA THR A 145 -12.06 7.52 -12.74
C THR A 145 -10.99 7.19 -11.70
N LEU A 146 -9.92 7.99 -11.60
CA LEU A 146 -8.89 7.76 -10.57
C LEU A 146 -9.48 7.78 -9.15
N LYS A 147 -10.54 8.57 -8.91
CA LYS A 147 -11.31 8.59 -7.66
C LYS A 147 -12.08 7.29 -7.36
N GLN A 148 -12.26 6.42 -8.34
CA GLN A 148 -12.95 5.13 -8.22
C GLN A 148 -11.98 3.94 -8.13
N ILE A 149 -10.68 4.20 -8.07
CA ILE A 149 -9.62 3.19 -8.03
C ILE A 149 -8.89 3.26 -6.68
N CYS A 150 -8.69 2.10 -6.07
CA CYS A 150 -7.81 1.90 -4.93
C CYS A 150 -6.41 1.48 -5.42
N MET A 151 -5.34 2.03 -4.85
CA MET A 151 -3.97 1.69 -5.18
C MET A 151 -3.08 1.69 -3.93
N PRO A 152 -1.98 0.92 -3.90
CA PRO A 152 -0.96 1.06 -2.87
C PRO A 152 -0.21 2.39 -3.02
N GLY A 153 0.16 3.00 -1.88
CA GLY A 153 0.97 4.21 -1.87
C GLY A 153 1.99 4.25 -0.75
N SER A 154 3.08 4.96 -0.99
CA SER A 154 4.23 5.04 -0.09
C SER A 154 4.28 6.40 0.60
N HIS A 155 4.25 6.39 1.93
CA HIS A 155 4.56 7.56 2.76
C HIS A 155 6.06 7.82 2.77
N ASP A 156 6.48 9.09 2.68
CA ASP A 156 7.90 9.46 2.66
C ASP A 156 8.70 8.62 1.66
N ALA A 157 8.19 8.51 0.43
CA ALA A 157 8.58 7.50 -0.55
C ALA A 157 10.10 7.49 -0.85
N GLY A 158 10.75 8.65 -0.80
CA GLY A 158 12.19 8.77 -1.04
C GLY A 158 13.08 8.41 0.16
N MET A 159 12.49 8.14 1.33
CA MET A 159 13.21 7.80 2.56
C MET A 159 13.50 6.31 2.65
N SER A 160 14.13 5.75 1.60
CA SER A 160 14.60 4.36 1.55
C SER A 160 16.06 4.17 1.97
N THR A 161 16.81 5.26 1.88
CA THR A 161 18.16 5.41 2.41
C THR A 161 18.14 6.44 3.54
N PHE A 162 19.23 6.52 4.29
CA PHE A 162 19.37 7.48 5.37
C PHE A 162 20.76 8.11 5.34
N ARG A 163 20.79 9.43 5.37
CA ARG A 163 21.97 10.24 5.68
C ARG A 163 21.57 11.25 6.76
N PRO A 164 22.32 11.36 7.87
CA PRO A 164 22.00 12.31 8.93
C PRO A 164 21.93 13.74 8.39
N GLY A 165 20.84 14.44 8.71
CA GLY A 165 20.67 15.87 8.44
C GLY A 165 20.92 16.73 9.68
N THR A 166 20.52 16.23 10.84
CA THR A 166 20.65 16.90 12.14
C THR A 166 21.27 15.99 13.19
N ILE A 167 21.74 16.59 14.30
CA ILE A 167 22.15 15.82 15.48
C ILE A 167 20.94 15.03 16.01
N GLY A 168 21.15 13.77 16.37
CA GLY A 168 20.10 12.87 16.86
C GLY A 168 19.26 12.20 15.77
N ALA A 169 19.43 12.59 14.51
CA ALA A 169 18.82 11.88 13.39
C ALA A 169 19.44 10.49 13.25
N HIS A 170 18.59 9.48 13.09
CA HIS A 170 18.99 8.09 12.93
C HIS A 170 18.05 7.41 11.94
N PHE A 171 18.49 6.39 11.20
CA PHE A 171 17.59 5.74 10.24
C PHE A 171 16.33 5.16 10.93
N ALA A 172 16.42 4.76 12.20
CA ALA A 172 15.29 4.26 12.97
C ALA A 172 14.19 5.30 13.23
N ASN A 173 14.54 6.59 13.35
CA ASN A 173 13.59 7.68 13.62
C ASN A 173 13.35 8.57 12.38
N THR A 174 13.94 8.26 11.23
CA THR A 174 13.88 9.09 10.02
C THR A 174 13.50 8.30 8.77
N GLN A 175 14.02 7.08 8.60
CA GLN A 175 13.78 6.26 7.41
C GLN A 175 12.37 5.64 7.48
N ALA A 176 11.58 5.82 6.42
CA ALA A 176 10.18 5.39 6.36
C ALA A 176 9.95 4.19 5.42
N GLN A 177 10.86 3.99 4.46
CA GLN A 177 10.78 2.92 3.48
C GLN A 177 12.03 2.04 3.54
N TYR A 178 11.88 0.75 3.23
CA TYR A 178 13.02 -0.15 3.10
C TYR A 178 13.52 -0.20 1.65
N PHE A 179 12.58 -0.21 0.71
CA PHE A 179 12.82 -0.34 -0.72
C PHE A 179 13.04 1.01 -1.40
N ASP A 180 13.92 1.04 -2.40
CA ASP A 180 14.06 2.23 -3.25
C ASP A 180 12.82 2.44 -4.13
N MET A 181 12.72 3.59 -4.80
CA MET A 181 11.58 3.92 -5.67
C MET A 181 11.28 2.82 -6.70
N TYR A 182 12.31 2.18 -7.29
CA TYR A 182 12.10 1.11 -8.25
C TYR A 182 11.48 -0.12 -7.57
N GLN A 183 12.01 -0.58 -6.45
CA GLN A 183 11.42 -1.74 -5.77
C GLN A 183 10.03 -1.43 -5.18
N GLN A 184 9.76 -0.20 -4.74
CA GLN A 184 8.40 0.22 -4.34
C GLN A 184 7.40 0.12 -5.51
N LEU A 185 7.81 0.51 -6.72
CA LEU A 185 7.01 0.31 -7.94
C LEU A 185 6.81 -1.18 -8.24
N MET A 186 7.85 -2.00 -8.08
CA MET A 186 7.81 -3.45 -8.32
C MET A 186 6.85 -4.19 -7.37
N VAL A 187 6.73 -3.75 -6.11
CA VAL A 187 5.76 -4.31 -5.14
C VAL A 187 4.34 -3.75 -5.28
N GLY A 188 4.15 -2.80 -6.21
CA GLY A 188 2.85 -2.34 -6.68
C GLY A 188 2.44 -0.93 -6.25
N SER A 189 3.31 -0.16 -5.60
CA SER A 189 3.04 1.24 -5.26
C SER A 189 2.81 2.08 -6.52
N ARG A 190 1.79 2.94 -6.49
CA ARG A 190 1.42 3.83 -7.61
C ARG A 190 1.13 5.26 -7.19
N TYR A 191 1.12 5.52 -5.88
CA TYR A 191 1.02 6.86 -5.30
C TYR A 191 2.23 7.10 -4.40
N PHE A 192 2.97 8.16 -4.64
CA PHE A 192 4.20 8.46 -3.91
C PHE A 192 4.13 9.86 -3.32
N ASP A 193 4.25 9.95 -2.00
CA ASP A 193 4.57 11.21 -1.35
C ASP A 193 6.08 11.42 -1.37
N LEU A 194 6.51 12.30 -2.25
CA LEU A 194 7.91 12.63 -2.42
C LEU A 194 8.13 14.01 -1.79
N ARG A 195 9.12 14.09 -0.89
CA ARG A 195 9.46 15.33 -0.19
C ARG A 195 10.86 15.81 -0.57
N PRO A 196 11.03 16.50 -1.72
CA PRO A 196 12.33 17.01 -2.13
C PRO A 196 12.86 18.08 -1.17
N VAL A 197 14.13 17.97 -0.82
CA VAL A 197 14.87 18.97 -0.06
C VAL A 197 16.17 19.31 -0.78
N ILE A 198 16.65 20.54 -0.58
CA ILE A 198 18.00 20.94 -0.95
C ILE A 198 18.90 20.64 0.24
N SER A 199 19.93 19.83 0.04
CA SER A 199 20.95 19.56 1.04
C SER A 199 22.32 19.45 0.40
N ASN A 200 23.28 20.22 0.89
CA ASN A 200 24.62 20.40 0.32
C ASN A 200 24.58 20.69 -1.20
N GLY A 201 23.66 21.57 -1.61
CA GLY A 201 23.44 21.96 -3.00
C GLY A 201 22.86 20.87 -3.90
N GLN A 202 22.38 19.75 -3.34
CA GLN A 202 21.80 18.63 -4.08
C GLN A 202 20.32 18.46 -3.78
N TRP A 203 19.54 18.04 -4.79
CA TRP A 203 18.17 17.59 -4.60
C TRP A 203 18.14 16.15 -4.09
N VAL A 204 17.69 15.98 -2.85
CA VAL A 204 17.47 14.70 -2.20
C VAL A 204 16.06 14.64 -1.64
N SER A 205 15.60 13.48 -1.20
CA SER A 205 14.39 13.37 -0.40
C SER A 205 14.72 13.70 1.05
N GLY A 206 13.77 14.24 1.81
CA GLY A 206 13.98 14.57 3.22
C GLY A 206 12.78 14.21 4.09
N HIS A 207 13.07 13.84 5.33
CA HIS A 207 12.08 13.71 6.38
C HIS A 207 12.55 14.52 7.56
N TYR A 208 11.92 15.67 7.74
CA TYR A 208 12.27 16.67 8.73
C TYR A 208 11.02 17.12 9.46
N SER A 209 11.18 17.44 10.73
CA SER A 209 10.13 18.02 11.56
C SER A 209 10.73 19.04 12.51
N GLU A 210 9.97 20.09 12.80
CA GLU A 210 10.31 21.09 13.79
C GLU A 210 9.77 20.66 15.16
N VAL A 211 10.65 20.60 16.16
CA VAL A 211 10.30 20.29 17.56
C VAL A 211 10.78 21.44 18.44
N GLY A 212 9.83 22.27 18.89
CA GLY A 212 10.18 23.58 19.45
C GLY A 212 10.72 24.48 18.33
N ASP A 213 11.90 25.06 18.53
CA ASP A 213 12.59 25.89 17.51
C ASP A 213 13.76 25.12 16.84
N VAL A 214 13.74 23.78 16.89
CA VAL A 214 14.83 22.92 16.40
C VAL A 214 14.30 21.96 15.33
N TRP A 215 14.95 21.97 14.17
CA TRP A 215 14.72 20.99 13.13
C TRP A 215 15.41 19.67 13.47
N LEU A 216 14.70 18.57 13.27
CA LEU A 216 15.18 17.21 13.43
C LEU A 216 14.86 16.41 12.17
N GLY A 217 15.82 15.68 11.65
CA GLY A 217 15.58 14.80 10.50
C GLY A 217 16.82 14.49 9.68
N GLY A 218 16.56 13.89 8.52
CA GLY A 218 17.62 13.46 7.62
C GLY A 218 17.18 13.28 6.19
N ASN A 219 18.18 12.98 5.36
CA ASN A 219 18.06 12.87 3.93
C ASN A 219 17.91 11.41 3.50
N GLY A 220 17.11 11.20 2.46
CA GLY A 220 16.92 9.93 1.76
C GLY A 220 17.59 9.91 0.39
N GLN A 221 16.92 9.29 -0.57
CA GLN A 221 17.44 9.11 -1.93
C GLN A 221 17.65 10.42 -2.66
N ALA A 222 18.65 10.45 -3.55
CA ALA A 222 18.80 11.54 -4.51
C ALA A 222 17.61 11.57 -5.48
N ILE A 223 17.10 12.76 -5.79
CA ILE A 223 15.98 12.91 -6.73
C ILE A 223 16.37 12.43 -8.13
N ALA A 224 17.64 12.60 -8.54
CA ALA A 224 18.15 12.08 -9.81
C ALA A 224 18.05 10.54 -9.91
N ASP A 225 18.32 9.82 -8.82
CA ASP A 225 18.19 8.35 -8.79
C ASP A 225 16.73 7.94 -8.87
N ILE A 226 15.84 8.64 -8.18
CA ILE A 226 14.39 8.44 -8.25
C ILE A 226 13.88 8.62 -9.70
N VAL A 227 14.32 9.66 -10.40
CA VAL A 227 13.99 9.89 -11.81
C VAL A 227 14.45 8.70 -12.68
N LYS A 228 15.68 8.22 -12.49
CA LYS A 228 16.20 7.06 -13.21
C LYS A 228 15.39 5.80 -12.94
N GLN A 229 15.02 5.56 -11.68
CA GLN A 229 14.24 4.40 -11.23
C GLN A 229 12.81 4.42 -11.82
N ILE A 230 12.16 5.57 -11.85
CA ILE A 230 10.85 5.74 -12.51
C ILE A 230 10.95 5.47 -14.01
N ASN A 231 11.98 6.00 -14.68
CA ASN A 231 12.22 5.75 -16.11
C ASN A 231 12.49 4.27 -16.40
N GLN A 232 13.25 3.59 -15.54
CA GLN A 232 13.51 2.16 -15.67
C GLN A 232 12.23 1.32 -15.55
N PHE A 233 11.31 1.71 -14.67
CA PHE A 233 10.04 1.02 -14.51
C PHE A 233 9.10 1.29 -15.70
N THR A 234 8.92 2.57 -16.05
CA THR A 234 7.98 2.99 -17.10
C THR A 234 8.38 2.62 -18.52
N SER A 235 9.64 2.21 -18.73
CA SER A 235 10.10 1.61 -19.99
C SER A 235 9.65 0.15 -20.17
N GLN A 236 9.29 -0.53 -19.08
CA GLN A 236 8.88 -1.94 -19.07
C GLN A 236 7.37 -2.10 -18.83
N TYR A 237 6.78 -1.23 -17.99
CA TYR A 237 5.41 -1.37 -17.53
C TYR A 237 4.57 -0.14 -17.87
N LYS A 238 3.41 -0.39 -18.51
CA LYS A 238 2.45 0.65 -18.93
C LYS A 238 1.50 1.04 -17.79
N GLU A 239 2.06 1.52 -16.69
CA GLU A 239 1.30 1.84 -15.48
C GLU A 239 1.21 3.35 -15.24
N LEU A 240 0.29 3.76 -14.37
CA LEU A 240 0.13 5.15 -13.94
C LEU A 240 0.85 5.36 -12.61
N ILE A 241 1.85 6.22 -12.60
CA ILE A 241 2.53 6.66 -11.38
C ILE A 241 2.03 8.05 -11.02
N ILE A 242 1.57 8.24 -9.78
CA ILE A 242 1.16 9.53 -9.24
C ILE A 242 2.19 9.97 -8.21
N ILE A 243 2.78 11.15 -8.41
CA ILE A 243 3.78 11.74 -7.52
C ILE A 243 3.19 13.02 -6.93
N ASN A 244 3.05 13.04 -5.61
CA ASN A 244 2.73 14.21 -4.81
C ASN A 244 4.04 14.81 -4.30
N LEU A 245 4.40 16.01 -4.76
CA LEU A 245 5.50 16.79 -4.20
C LEU A 245 4.97 17.60 -3.02
N SER A 246 5.45 17.31 -1.82
CA SER A 246 5.00 17.96 -0.58
C SER A 246 6.17 18.27 0.35
N HIS A 247 5.94 19.06 1.40
CA HIS A 247 6.90 19.30 2.50
C HIS A 247 8.33 19.61 2.04
N THR A 248 8.46 20.42 0.99
CA THR A 248 9.77 20.76 0.43
C THR A 248 10.51 21.75 1.32
N LEU A 249 11.82 21.56 1.50
CA LEU A 249 12.64 22.40 2.37
C LEU A 249 14.01 22.70 1.77
N ASP A 250 14.56 23.85 2.12
CA ASP A 250 15.95 24.20 1.89
C ASP A 250 16.76 24.03 3.18
N THR A 251 17.37 22.85 3.35
CA THR A 251 18.17 22.55 4.55
C THR A 251 19.50 23.31 4.59
N ASP A 252 19.94 23.89 3.46
CA ASP A 252 21.16 24.70 3.39
C ASP A 252 20.94 26.14 3.89
N ASN A 253 19.68 26.58 3.99
CA ASN A 253 19.31 27.95 4.35
C ASN A 253 18.21 28.00 5.43
N ASP A 254 18.52 27.44 6.61
CA ASP A 254 17.66 27.44 7.81
C ASP A 254 16.30 26.74 7.62
N TYR A 255 16.25 25.67 6.82
CA TYR A 255 15.03 24.88 6.60
C TYR A 255 13.85 25.71 6.07
N LYS A 256 14.14 26.75 5.28
CA LYS A 256 13.10 27.60 4.70
C LYS A 256 12.31 26.86 3.62
N GLU A 257 11.09 27.34 3.37
CA GLU A 257 10.35 26.98 2.16
C GLU A 257 11.17 27.34 0.91
N LEU A 258 11.02 26.53 -0.15
CA LEU A 258 11.70 26.79 -1.41
C LEU A 258 11.21 28.08 -2.07
N SER A 259 12.15 28.90 -2.53
CA SER A 259 11.88 30.04 -3.41
C SER A 259 11.37 29.60 -4.79
N GLN A 260 10.81 30.54 -5.57
CA GLN A 260 10.36 30.30 -6.95
C GLN A 260 11.47 29.71 -7.83
N ASP A 261 12.70 30.23 -7.73
CA ASP A 261 13.84 29.74 -8.50
C ASP A 261 14.24 28.31 -8.11
N GLN A 262 14.12 27.96 -6.83
CA GLN A 262 14.37 26.61 -6.36
C GLN A 262 13.30 25.63 -6.83
N TRP A 263 12.02 26.02 -6.78
CA TRP A 263 10.93 25.24 -7.40
C TRP A 263 11.17 25.01 -8.90
N ASN A 264 11.55 26.05 -9.64
CA ASN A 264 11.88 25.93 -11.06
C ASN A 264 13.02 24.92 -11.31
N LYS A 265 14.09 24.98 -10.52
CA LYS A 265 15.22 24.04 -10.60
C LYS A 265 14.82 22.60 -10.24
N LEU A 266 13.92 22.43 -9.26
CA LEU A 266 13.37 21.11 -8.93
C LEU A 266 12.56 20.57 -10.12
N PHE A 267 11.69 21.38 -10.73
CA PHE A 267 10.95 20.97 -11.92
C PHE A 267 11.88 20.67 -13.09
N ASP A 268 12.95 21.43 -13.30
CA ASP A 268 13.97 21.13 -14.32
C ASP A 268 14.63 19.77 -14.09
N THR A 269 14.89 19.41 -12.83
CA THR A 269 15.40 18.07 -12.48
C THR A 269 14.37 16.99 -12.83
N LEU A 270 13.11 17.19 -12.46
CA LEU A 270 12.02 16.24 -12.70
C LEU A 270 11.60 16.16 -14.18
N LYS A 271 12.00 17.11 -15.03
CA LYS A 271 11.88 16.98 -16.49
C LYS A 271 12.66 15.79 -17.06
N GLY A 272 13.55 15.19 -16.28
CA GLY A 272 14.20 13.93 -16.65
C GLY A 272 13.25 12.72 -16.68
N ILE A 273 12.03 12.79 -16.15
CA ILE A 273 11.07 11.67 -16.17
C ILE A 273 10.43 11.54 -17.56
N ASN A 274 10.69 10.48 -18.31
CA ASN A 274 10.31 10.38 -19.73
C ASN A 274 8.79 10.34 -19.95
N SER A 275 8.06 9.51 -19.19
CA SER A 275 6.63 9.26 -19.39
C SER A 275 5.72 10.26 -18.67
N ARG A 276 6.11 11.53 -18.50
CA ARG A 276 5.24 12.53 -17.84
C ARG A 276 3.92 12.72 -18.58
N PHE A 277 2.83 12.81 -17.83
CA PHE A 277 1.53 13.21 -18.35
C PHE A 277 1.55 14.70 -18.69
N THR A 278 1.39 15.04 -19.96
CA THR A 278 1.45 16.43 -20.44
C THR A 278 0.14 16.82 -21.10
N ILE A 279 -0.29 18.06 -20.87
CA ILE A 279 -1.45 18.67 -21.51
C ILE A 279 -1.22 20.18 -21.59
N THR A 280 -1.67 20.80 -22.68
CA THR A 280 -1.59 22.24 -22.85
C THR A 280 -2.72 22.93 -22.09
N ASN A 281 -2.41 24.00 -21.38
CA ASN A 281 -3.31 24.84 -20.60
C ASN A 281 -4.22 24.04 -19.64
N PRO A 282 -3.65 23.32 -18.65
CA PRO A 282 -4.45 22.49 -17.74
C PRO A 282 -5.49 23.27 -16.92
N GLY A 283 -5.26 24.57 -16.72
CA GLY A 283 -6.13 25.43 -15.92
C GLY A 283 -6.39 24.81 -14.54
N LYS A 284 -7.66 24.78 -14.14
CA LYS A 284 -8.12 24.14 -12.89
C LYS A 284 -8.78 22.78 -13.14
N THR A 285 -8.39 22.07 -14.20
CA THR A 285 -8.94 20.75 -14.49
C THR A 285 -8.55 19.78 -13.38
N ASP A 286 -9.54 19.19 -12.72
CA ASP A 286 -9.35 18.09 -11.77
C ASP A 286 -9.17 16.77 -12.54
N PHE A 287 -7.91 16.32 -12.62
CA PHE A 287 -7.54 15.09 -13.32
C PHE A 287 -7.90 13.82 -12.56
N SER A 288 -8.23 13.89 -11.27
CA SER A 288 -8.69 12.73 -10.52
C SER A 288 -10.08 12.23 -10.98
N ASN A 289 -10.81 13.07 -11.73
CA ASN A 289 -12.07 12.69 -12.41
C ASN A 289 -11.86 12.04 -13.79
N LYS A 290 -10.63 11.97 -14.31
CA LYS A 290 -10.32 11.31 -15.59
C LYS A 290 -10.24 9.81 -15.42
N VAL A 291 -10.56 9.09 -16.49
CA VAL A 291 -10.55 7.62 -16.46
C VAL A 291 -9.14 7.09 -16.60
N LEU A 292 -8.84 5.95 -15.97
CA LEU A 292 -7.50 5.35 -16.02
C LEU A 292 -7.00 5.12 -17.46
N GLY A 293 -7.91 4.75 -18.37
CA GLY A 293 -7.61 4.56 -19.79
C GLY A 293 -7.00 5.78 -20.47
N ASP A 294 -7.34 7.00 -20.05
CA ASP A 294 -6.77 8.24 -20.60
C ASP A 294 -5.25 8.33 -20.34
N PHE A 295 -4.76 7.64 -19.31
CA PHE A 295 -3.37 7.66 -18.90
C PHE A 295 -2.59 6.49 -19.48
N ILE A 296 -3.16 5.27 -19.51
CA ILE A 296 -2.36 4.04 -19.67
C ILE A 296 -2.86 3.01 -20.67
N THR A 297 -3.84 3.31 -21.52
CA THR A 297 -4.36 2.33 -22.50
C THR A 297 -3.24 1.72 -23.37
N ASP A 298 -2.33 2.55 -23.88
CA ASP A 298 -1.29 2.14 -24.83
C ASP A 298 0.12 2.58 -24.41
N ARG A 299 0.27 3.22 -23.24
CA ARG A 299 1.49 3.91 -22.77
C ARG A 299 1.65 3.83 -21.25
N SER A 300 2.85 4.12 -20.75
CA SER A 300 3.06 4.46 -19.34
C SER A 300 2.81 5.95 -19.11
N SER A 301 2.47 6.34 -17.89
CA SER A 301 2.19 7.74 -17.55
C SER A 301 2.64 8.08 -16.13
N VAL A 302 3.24 9.24 -15.95
CA VAL A 302 3.64 9.79 -14.65
C VAL A 302 2.95 11.13 -14.44
N PHE A 303 2.01 11.18 -13.52
CA PHE A 303 1.28 12.39 -13.13
C PHE A 303 1.97 13.01 -11.91
N ILE A 304 2.48 14.23 -12.06
CA ILE A 304 3.23 14.92 -10.99
C ILE A 304 2.48 16.17 -10.59
N PHE A 305 2.06 16.26 -9.34
CA PHE A 305 1.50 17.49 -8.78
C PHE A 305 2.29 17.94 -7.56
N ALA A 306 2.33 19.24 -7.34
CA ALA A 306 3.03 19.87 -6.23
C ALA A 306 2.06 20.62 -5.32
N GLN A 307 2.25 20.50 -4.01
CA GLN A 307 1.59 21.33 -3.01
C GLN A 307 2.38 22.63 -2.88
N LEU A 308 2.02 23.62 -3.69
CA LEU A 308 2.74 24.89 -3.76
C LEU A 308 2.31 25.86 -2.66
N PRO A 309 3.25 26.49 -1.93
CA PRO A 309 2.92 27.53 -0.96
C PRO A 309 2.47 28.83 -1.67
N GLY A 310 1.92 29.75 -0.90
CA GLY A 310 1.45 31.04 -1.41
C GLY A 310 2.57 31.82 -2.10
N GLY A 311 2.29 32.35 -3.29
CA GLY A 311 3.26 33.14 -4.07
C GLY A 311 4.14 32.33 -5.03
N ILE A 312 4.13 31.00 -4.95
CA ILE A 312 4.80 30.12 -5.92
C ILE A 312 3.85 29.79 -7.07
N SER A 313 4.34 29.91 -8.30
CA SER A 313 3.60 29.61 -9.52
C SER A 313 4.33 28.56 -10.35
N LEU A 314 3.55 27.72 -11.04
CA LEU A 314 4.10 26.79 -12.04
C LEU A 314 4.56 27.51 -13.31
N GLY A 315 3.99 28.66 -13.66
CA GLY A 315 4.24 29.30 -14.95
C GLY A 315 4.11 28.31 -16.12
N ASP A 316 5.11 28.29 -17.02
CA ASP A 316 5.14 27.39 -18.17
C ASP A 316 5.33 25.91 -17.82
N TYR A 317 5.77 25.57 -16.60
CA TYR A 317 5.87 24.17 -16.17
C TYR A 317 4.50 23.49 -16.12
N ALA A 318 3.41 24.25 -15.99
CA ALA A 318 2.04 23.75 -16.09
C ALA A 318 1.78 23.02 -17.43
N ASN A 319 2.38 23.51 -18.53
CA ASN A 319 2.27 22.92 -19.86
C ASN A 319 3.25 21.76 -20.09
N GLN A 320 4.12 21.47 -19.13
CA GLN A 320 5.23 20.52 -19.24
C GLN A 320 5.04 19.27 -18.37
N GLY A 321 3.81 19.07 -17.88
CA GLY A 321 3.40 17.91 -17.10
C GLY A 321 3.67 18.04 -15.60
N PHE A 322 3.69 19.27 -15.10
CA PHE A 322 3.65 19.59 -13.69
C PHE A 322 2.32 20.24 -13.35
N PHE A 323 1.71 19.80 -12.28
CA PHE A 323 0.40 20.25 -11.84
C PHE A 323 0.48 20.77 -10.41
N ASN A 324 -0.54 21.49 -9.95
CA ASN A 324 -0.63 21.90 -8.55
C ASN A 324 -1.78 21.16 -7.84
N GLN A 325 -1.95 21.44 -6.55
CA GLN A 325 -2.99 20.84 -5.72
C GLN A 325 -4.43 21.03 -6.25
N ASP A 326 -4.72 22.06 -7.04
CA ASP A 326 -6.04 22.28 -7.64
C ASP A 326 -6.34 21.28 -8.77
N ASN A 327 -5.29 20.77 -9.43
CA ASN A 327 -5.42 19.82 -10.53
C ASN A 327 -5.59 18.37 -10.06
N PHE A 328 -5.26 18.09 -8.79
CA PHE A 328 -5.42 16.77 -8.19
C PHE A 328 -5.81 16.93 -6.71
N PRO A 329 -7.06 17.35 -6.44
CA PRO A 329 -7.53 17.60 -5.08
C PRO A 329 -7.62 16.29 -4.29
N ILE A 330 -6.84 16.22 -3.20
CA ILE A 330 -6.79 15.08 -2.28
C ILE A 330 -7.44 15.41 -0.94
N TYR A 331 -7.88 14.36 -0.24
CA TYR A 331 -8.10 14.39 1.20
C TYR A 331 -6.98 13.58 1.86
N ASP A 332 -6.12 14.27 2.60
CA ASP A 332 -4.99 13.69 3.32
C ASP A 332 -4.93 14.29 4.73
N SER A 333 -5.06 13.42 5.73
CA SER A 333 -5.03 13.81 7.14
C SER A 333 -4.69 12.59 7.99
N TYR A 334 -3.42 12.45 8.36
CA TYR A 334 -2.95 11.38 9.23
C TYR A 334 -3.41 11.56 10.69
N SER A 335 -3.27 10.50 11.50
CA SER A 335 -3.80 10.45 12.87
C SER A 335 -2.93 11.14 13.93
N ASN A 336 -1.64 11.35 13.62
CA ASN A 336 -0.61 11.79 14.57
C ASN A 336 -0.58 10.95 15.85
N SER A 337 -0.55 9.62 15.73
CA SER A 337 -0.59 8.70 16.87
C SER A 337 0.35 7.51 16.70
N ASN A 338 1.02 7.09 17.78
CA ASN A 338 1.78 5.85 17.88
C ASN A 338 0.93 4.64 18.36
N LYS A 339 -0.38 4.84 18.56
CA LYS A 339 -1.31 3.80 19.03
C LYS A 339 -2.15 3.26 17.87
N ALA A 340 -1.99 1.98 17.58
CA ALA A 340 -2.72 1.27 16.52
C ALA A 340 -4.23 1.52 16.59
N ALA A 341 -4.87 1.32 17.75
CA ALA A 341 -6.32 1.49 17.88
C ALA A 341 -6.81 2.92 17.59
N ASP A 342 -6.03 3.93 17.96
CA ASP A 342 -6.38 5.34 17.70
C ASP A 342 -6.25 5.67 16.22
N MET A 343 -5.14 5.27 15.59
CA MET A 343 -4.94 5.43 14.15
C MET A 343 -6.05 4.74 13.34
N GLN A 344 -6.36 3.47 13.66
CA GLN A 344 -7.40 2.72 12.94
C GLN A 344 -8.76 3.41 13.03
N ARG A 345 -9.18 3.80 14.24
CA ARG A 345 -10.46 4.49 14.46
C ARG A 345 -10.52 5.83 13.72
N ASP A 346 -9.47 6.63 13.82
CA ASP A 346 -9.37 7.94 13.16
C ASP A 346 -9.47 7.81 11.63
N GLN A 347 -8.64 6.96 11.03
CA GLN A 347 -8.55 6.83 9.58
C GLN A 347 -9.83 6.24 8.98
N LEU A 348 -10.45 5.26 9.64
CA LEU A 348 -11.72 4.68 9.18
C LEU A 348 -12.89 5.66 9.33
N GLN A 349 -12.89 6.49 10.37
CA GLN A 349 -13.89 7.54 10.55
C GLN A 349 -13.75 8.62 9.46
N LYS A 350 -12.53 9.10 9.20
CA LYS A 350 -12.23 10.06 8.13
C LYS A 350 -12.64 9.54 6.74
N LEU A 351 -12.42 8.25 6.48
CA LEU A 351 -12.89 7.59 5.26
C LEU A 351 -14.40 7.70 5.11
N LYS A 352 -15.15 7.27 6.13
CA LYS A 352 -16.62 7.34 6.17
C LYS A 352 -17.15 8.77 6.02
N ASP A 353 -16.45 9.74 6.59
CA ASP A 353 -16.87 11.14 6.55
C ASP A 353 -16.63 11.81 5.20
N ASN A 354 -15.71 11.28 4.39
CA ASN A 354 -15.30 11.91 3.12
C ASN A 354 -15.61 11.06 1.87
N ARG A 355 -16.15 9.84 2.02
CA ARG A 355 -16.46 8.93 0.92
C ARG A 355 -17.87 8.38 1.00
N ASN A 356 -18.60 8.50 -0.10
CA ASN A 356 -19.93 7.94 -0.32
C ASN A 356 -20.22 7.94 -1.82
N LEU A 357 -19.93 6.84 -2.51
CA LEU A 357 -19.98 6.72 -3.96
C LEU A 357 -21.35 6.19 -4.41
N VAL A 358 -22.32 7.10 -4.48
CA VAL A 358 -23.70 6.80 -4.85
C VAL A 358 -24.15 7.64 -6.06
N ALA A 359 -25.19 7.18 -6.75
CA ALA A 359 -25.74 7.88 -7.92
C ALA A 359 -26.32 9.27 -7.56
N ASP A 360 -26.93 9.38 -6.38
CA ASP A 360 -27.48 10.63 -5.83
C ASP A 360 -26.37 11.66 -5.58
N ALA A 361 -26.31 12.68 -6.44
CA ALA A 361 -25.32 13.75 -6.37
C ALA A 361 -25.37 14.54 -5.06
N GLY A 362 -26.54 14.67 -4.42
CA GLY A 362 -26.71 15.40 -3.16
C GLY A 362 -26.13 14.64 -1.95
N LYS A 363 -25.95 13.32 -2.07
CA LYS A 363 -25.36 12.48 -1.01
C LYS A 363 -23.93 12.05 -1.33
N ARG A 364 -23.51 12.18 -2.59
CA ARG A 364 -22.21 11.67 -3.05
C ARG A 364 -21.05 12.46 -2.44
N LYS A 365 -20.10 11.74 -1.87
CA LYS A 365 -18.80 12.26 -1.43
C LYS A 365 -17.71 11.53 -2.20
N ASP A 366 -17.03 12.24 -3.08
CA ASP A 366 -16.11 11.66 -4.06
C ASP A 366 -14.75 12.39 -4.04
N LYS A 367 -14.17 12.53 -2.85
CA LYS A 367 -12.80 13.07 -2.69
C LYS A 367 -11.79 11.98 -3.01
N PHE A 368 -10.64 12.33 -3.59
CA PHE A 368 -9.52 11.40 -3.72
C PHE A 368 -8.91 11.16 -2.33
N HIS A 369 -9.24 10.04 -1.68
CA HIS A 369 -8.99 9.83 -0.26
C HIS A 369 -7.74 9.00 -0.01
N ILE A 370 -6.79 9.57 0.74
CA ILE A 370 -5.60 8.90 1.22
C ILE A 370 -5.92 8.28 2.58
N LEU A 371 -5.86 6.95 2.69
CA LEU A 371 -5.98 6.25 3.97
C LEU A 371 -4.58 6.10 4.57
N SER A 372 -4.22 7.04 5.44
CA SER A 372 -2.90 7.12 6.06
C SER A 372 -2.77 6.10 7.18
N TRP A 373 -2.45 4.86 6.80
CA TRP A 373 -2.29 3.73 7.70
C TRP A 373 -0.87 3.67 8.26
N THR A 374 -0.44 4.81 8.81
CA THR A 374 0.88 5.04 9.38
C THR A 374 0.76 5.39 10.85
N LEU A 375 1.73 4.94 11.64
CA LEU A 375 1.85 5.31 13.05
C LEU A 375 2.96 6.35 13.19
N THR A 376 2.66 7.46 13.87
CA THR A 376 3.60 8.54 14.08
C THR A 376 4.42 8.27 15.33
N GLN A 377 5.73 8.06 15.17
CA GLN A 377 6.66 7.96 16.29
C GLN A 377 6.56 9.22 17.17
N GLN A 378 6.44 9.04 18.48
CA GLN A 378 6.38 10.16 19.44
C GLN A 378 7.76 10.43 20.07
N PRO A 379 8.01 11.61 20.67
CA PRO A 379 9.30 11.92 21.27
C PRO A 379 9.81 10.87 22.28
N GLU A 380 8.92 10.26 23.07
CA GLU A 380 9.25 9.19 24.02
C GLU A 380 9.65 7.86 23.36
N ASP A 381 9.34 7.67 22.08
CA ASP A 381 9.60 6.43 21.33
C ASP A 381 11.01 6.40 20.73
N VAL A 382 11.71 7.53 20.64
CA VAL A 382 12.97 7.67 19.85
C VAL A 382 14.07 6.71 20.30
N LEU A 383 14.12 6.38 21.59
CA LEU A 383 15.11 5.44 22.15
C LEU A 383 14.67 3.98 22.08
N ASN A 384 13.45 3.71 21.61
CA ASN A 384 12.89 2.37 21.50
C ASN A 384 12.96 1.88 20.05
N PHE A 385 13.86 0.94 19.76
CA PHE A 385 14.02 0.36 18.42
C PHE A 385 12.79 -0.38 17.90
N ASP A 386 11.95 -0.95 18.78
CA ASP A 386 10.67 -1.54 18.37
C ASP A 386 9.69 -0.48 17.85
N LYS A 387 9.95 0.79 18.18
CA LYS A 387 9.20 1.95 17.72
C LYS A 387 9.89 2.70 16.59
N ALA A 388 10.90 2.11 15.95
CA ALA A 388 11.41 2.64 14.69
C ALA A 388 10.27 2.83 13.69
N ILE A 389 10.30 3.88 12.87
CA ILE A 389 9.19 4.25 11.95
C ILE A 389 8.77 3.07 11.07
N MET A 390 9.75 2.37 10.48
CA MET A 390 9.45 1.18 9.69
C MET A 390 8.86 0.02 10.50
N ASN A 391 9.33 -0.18 11.75
CA ASN A 391 8.78 -1.22 12.64
C ASN A 391 7.33 -0.90 13.04
N LEU A 392 7.03 0.38 13.26
CA LEU A 392 5.67 0.87 13.50
C LEU A 392 4.76 0.58 12.29
N GLY A 393 5.22 0.87 11.07
CA GLY A 393 4.50 0.58 9.83
C GLY A 393 4.14 -0.90 9.68
N VAL A 394 5.12 -1.82 9.85
CA VAL A 394 4.85 -3.26 9.73
C VAL A 394 3.94 -3.79 10.85
N SER A 395 3.93 -3.16 12.02
CA SER A 395 3.12 -3.61 13.18
C SER A 395 1.62 -3.51 12.95
N VAL A 396 1.17 -2.65 12.03
CA VAL A 396 -0.24 -2.43 11.70
C VAL A 396 -0.64 -3.02 10.34
N PHE A 397 0.28 -3.70 9.65
CA PHE A 397 0.04 -4.25 8.31
C PHE A 397 -1.05 -5.34 8.30
N ASP A 398 -1.00 -6.27 9.25
CA ASP A 398 -1.99 -7.36 9.33
C ASP A 398 -3.42 -6.83 9.55
N ASP A 399 -3.54 -5.72 10.29
CA ASP A 399 -4.82 -5.06 10.58
C ASP A 399 -5.35 -4.27 9.37
N LEU A 400 -4.48 -3.87 8.44
CA LEU A 400 -4.89 -3.31 7.15
C LEU A 400 -5.63 -4.37 6.30
N ILE A 401 -5.10 -5.60 6.25
CA ILE A 401 -5.71 -6.70 5.49
C ILE A 401 -7.04 -7.15 6.12
N SER A 402 -7.15 -7.12 7.44
CA SER A 402 -8.30 -7.66 8.17
C SER A 402 -9.29 -6.57 8.60
N ASN A 403 -8.93 -5.71 9.56
CA ASN A 403 -9.82 -4.72 10.17
C ASN A 403 -10.22 -3.62 9.20
N ALA A 404 -9.27 -3.04 8.46
CA ALA A 404 -9.55 -1.96 7.52
C ALA A 404 -10.43 -2.48 6.37
N TYR A 405 -10.05 -3.60 5.74
CA TYR A 405 -10.83 -4.20 4.67
C TYR A 405 -12.28 -4.49 5.07
N ASN A 406 -12.50 -5.02 6.28
CA ASN A 406 -13.84 -5.30 6.80
C ASN A 406 -14.70 -4.04 7.04
N SER A 407 -14.05 -2.88 7.16
CA SER A 407 -14.70 -1.58 7.34
C SER A 407 -15.01 -0.88 6.02
N PHE A 408 -14.45 -1.35 4.90
CA PHE A 408 -14.78 -0.84 3.57
C PHE A 408 -16.13 -1.37 3.10
N THR A 409 -16.77 -0.57 2.25
CA THR A 409 -18.04 -0.90 1.59
C THR A 409 -17.94 -0.54 0.11
N PRO A 410 -18.83 -1.07 -0.76
CA PRO A 410 -18.90 -0.63 -2.16
C PRO A 410 -19.03 0.89 -2.31
N GLU A 411 -19.72 1.56 -1.39
CA GLU A 411 -19.93 3.01 -1.37
C GLU A 411 -18.77 3.78 -0.73
N SER A 412 -17.97 3.16 0.14
CA SER A 412 -16.90 3.84 0.89
C SER A 412 -15.66 2.97 1.03
N PHE A 413 -14.68 3.24 0.17
CA PHE A 413 -13.33 2.66 0.16
C PHE A 413 -12.30 3.74 -0.24
N PRO A 414 -11.02 3.62 0.16
CA PRO A 414 -10.01 4.64 -0.10
C PRO A 414 -9.43 4.58 -1.51
N ASN A 415 -8.80 5.67 -1.95
CA ASN A 415 -8.02 5.69 -3.19
C ASN A 415 -6.60 5.20 -2.99
N VAL A 416 -5.99 5.52 -1.84
CA VAL A 416 -4.62 5.14 -1.55
C VAL A 416 -4.56 4.37 -0.24
N LEU A 417 -4.00 3.17 -0.27
CA LEU A 417 -3.56 2.43 0.91
C LEU A 417 -2.14 2.92 1.23
N TYR A 418 -2.04 3.93 2.08
CA TYR A 418 -0.84 4.74 2.26
C TYR A 418 -0.08 4.29 3.50
N VAL A 419 1.13 3.75 3.30
CA VAL A 419 1.88 3.04 4.35
C VAL A 419 3.36 3.41 4.39
N ASP A 420 3.97 3.22 5.55
CA ASP A 420 5.41 3.04 5.71
C ASP A 420 5.79 1.59 5.39
N SER A 421 7.06 1.37 5.02
CA SER A 421 7.61 0.03 4.74
C SER A 421 6.81 -0.77 3.71
N ILE A 422 6.43 -0.13 2.60
CA ILE A 422 5.64 -0.79 1.57
C ILE A 422 6.33 -2.05 1.05
N GLY A 423 5.58 -3.14 0.93
CA GLY A 423 6.10 -4.43 0.50
C GLY A 423 6.97 -5.15 1.54
N ILE A 424 7.04 -4.66 2.77
CA ILE A 424 7.68 -5.33 3.90
C ILE A 424 6.63 -5.59 4.99
N ARG A 425 6.69 -6.78 5.59
CA ARG A 425 5.77 -7.17 6.68
C ARG A 425 6.47 -7.59 7.97
N ASP A 426 7.77 -7.87 7.92
CA ASP A 426 8.58 -8.26 9.07
C ASP A 426 9.49 -7.09 9.48
N LYS A 427 9.85 -7.00 10.77
CA LYS A 427 10.61 -5.88 11.34
C LYS A 427 11.92 -5.62 10.58
N PRO A 428 12.07 -4.48 9.88
CA PRO A 428 13.29 -4.15 9.17
C PRO A 428 14.31 -3.40 10.02
N VAL A 429 14.05 -3.20 11.31
CA VAL A 429 15.00 -2.61 12.27
C VAL A 429 15.09 -3.51 13.51
N ILE A 430 16.30 -3.88 13.90
CA ILE A 430 16.58 -4.73 15.07
C ILE A 430 17.51 -4.02 16.06
N PHE A 431 17.66 -4.57 17.27
CA PHE A 431 18.49 -3.98 18.32
C PHE A 431 19.99 -3.92 17.96
N PRO A 432 20.73 -2.87 18.38
CA PRO A 432 20.22 -1.66 19.02
C PRO A 432 19.56 -0.73 18.02
N PHE A 433 20.04 -0.67 16.78
CA PHE A 433 19.37 -0.10 15.62
C PHE A 433 20.13 -0.59 14.38
N GLU A 434 20.06 -1.87 14.07
CA GLU A 434 20.67 -2.47 12.88
C GLU A 434 19.60 -2.77 11.83
N LYS A 435 20.01 -2.80 10.56
CA LYS A 435 19.18 -3.39 9.50
C LYS A 435 19.46 -4.90 9.50
N PRO A 436 18.44 -5.77 9.53
CA PRO A 436 18.66 -7.20 9.33
C PRO A 436 19.28 -7.45 7.95
N ALA A 437 20.04 -8.54 7.83
CA ALA A 437 20.75 -8.88 6.60
C ALA A 437 19.85 -8.99 5.36
N SER A 438 18.59 -9.39 5.56
CA SER A 438 17.54 -9.31 4.55
C SER A 438 16.17 -9.32 5.22
N VAL A 439 15.18 -8.69 4.56
CA VAL A 439 13.76 -8.81 4.91
C VAL A 439 13.01 -9.27 3.67
N ALA A 440 12.12 -10.25 3.84
CA ALA A 440 11.40 -10.82 2.71
C ALA A 440 10.46 -9.78 2.08
N GLN A 441 10.49 -9.71 0.74
CA GLN A 441 9.53 -8.95 -0.04
C GLN A 441 8.13 -9.56 0.08
N ASN A 442 7.11 -8.71 0.14
CA ASN A 442 5.71 -9.09 0.21
C ASN A 442 4.88 -8.31 -0.83
N LEU A 443 3.89 -8.98 -1.44
CA LEU A 443 3.01 -8.41 -2.47
C LEU A 443 1.56 -8.28 -1.99
N ASP A 444 1.28 -8.48 -0.69
CA ASP A 444 -0.10 -8.53 -0.20
C ASP A 444 -0.80 -7.17 -0.32
N ILE A 445 -0.07 -6.06 -0.26
CA ILE A 445 -0.68 -4.72 -0.37
C ILE A 445 -1.25 -4.45 -1.77
N SER A 446 -0.57 -4.90 -2.83
CA SER A 446 -1.08 -4.78 -4.19
C SER A 446 -2.23 -5.74 -4.45
N ALA A 447 -2.15 -6.96 -3.92
CA ALA A 447 -3.29 -7.88 -3.93
C ALA A 447 -4.50 -7.36 -3.13
N LEU A 448 -4.29 -6.65 -2.01
CA LEU A 448 -5.34 -5.98 -1.25
C LEU A 448 -5.98 -4.86 -2.08
N ALA A 449 -5.20 -4.00 -2.72
CA ALA A 449 -5.73 -2.95 -3.60
C ALA A 449 -6.58 -3.54 -4.73
N MET A 450 -6.11 -4.62 -5.37
CA MET A 450 -6.88 -5.38 -6.35
C MET A 450 -8.18 -5.94 -5.75
N ALA A 451 -8.12 -6.51 -4.54
CA ALA A 451 -9.31 -7.03 -3.86
C ALA A 451 -10.32 -5.92 -3.51
N VAL A 452 -9.87 -4.72 -3.15
CA VAL A 452 -10.77 -3.55 -2.97
C VAL A 452 -11.38 -3.14 -4.30
N ASN A 453 -10.59 -3.05 -5.37
CA ASN A 453 -11.10 -2.71 -6.70
C ASN A 453 -12.13 -3.71 -7.23
N ASN A 454 -11.93 -5.00 -6.96
CA ASN A 454 -12.80 -6.08 -7.39
C ASN A 454 -14.03 -6.21 -6.48
N GLY A 455 -13.81 -6.28 -5.16
CA GLY A 455 -14.84 -6.59 -4.16
C GLY A 455 -15.68 -5.40 -3.71
N MET A 456 -15.14 -4.18 -3.75
CA MET A 456 -15.87 -2.96 -3.36
C MET A 456 -16.30 -2.19 -4.60
N ALA A 457 -15.34 -1.64 -5.35
CA ALA A 457 -15.63 -0.80 -6.49
C ALA A 457 -16.36 -1.57 -7.62
N GLY A 458 -15.93 -2.81 -7.90
CA GLY A 458 -16.55 -3.67 -8.91
C GLY A 458 -17.95 -4.19 -8.57
N ARG A 459 -18.44 -3.89 -7.36
CA ARG A 459 -19.80 -4.21 -6.92
C ARG A 459 -20.68 -3.00 -6.70
N ASN A 460 -20.12 -1.81 -6.90
CA ASN A 460 -20.87 -0.58 -6.79
C ASN A 460 -21.58 -0.29 -8.14
N GLY A 461 -22.92 -0.28 -8.15
CA GLY A 461 -23.71 -0.01 -9.35
C GLY A 461 -23.47 1.38 -9.96
N TYR A 462 -23.18 2.39 -9.14
CA TYR A 462 -22.82 3.73 -9.61
C TYR A 462 -21.47 3.73 -10.36
N ILE A 463 -20.48 2.99 -9.88
CA ILE A 463 -19.15 2.89 -10.52
C ILE A 463 -19.21 2.04 -11.79
N THR A 464 -19.83 0.86 -11.69
CA THR A 464 -19.92 -0.12 -12.78
C THR A 464 -20.94 0.24 -13.85
N ARG A 465 -21.79 1.24 -13.60
CA ARG A 465 -22.87 1.70 -14.49
C ARG A 465 -23.85 0.56 -14.86
N LYS A 466 -24.09 -0.34 -13.90
CA LYS A 466 -25.02 -1.47 -14.00
C LYS A 466 -26.26 -1.25 -13.15
#